data_AF-A0A952KF47-F1
#
_entry.id   AF-A0A952KF47-F1
#
_cell.length_a   1.000
_cell.length_b   1.000
_cell.length_c   1.000
_cell.angle_alpha   90.00
_cell.angle_beta   90.00
_cell.angle_gamma   90.00
#
_symmetry.space_group_name_H-M   'P 1'
#
loop_
_entity.id
_entity.type
_entity.pdbx_description
1 polymer ?
#
loop_
_entity_poly.entity_id
_entity_poly.type
_entity_poly.pdbx_seq_one_letter_code
_entity_poly.pdbx_strand_id
1 'polypeptide(L)' 'MDDGMEGRVRARLPQDARREQLIDAAITAIAEHGLSNVTLSKVASLAGLTAGMVN' A
#
# COMPACT_ATOMS: atom_id res chain seq x y z
N MET A 1 -9.94 33.27 11.15
CA MET A 1 -10.85 32.23 10.62
C MET A 1 -10.10 30.94 10.78
N ASP A 2 -10.33 30.31 11.93
CA ASP A 2 -9.98 28.93 12.21
C ASP A 2 -10.86 28.07 11.30
N ASP A 3 -10.27 27.12 10.58
CA ASP A 3 -10.88 25.81 10.38
C ASP A 3 -9.81 24.87 9.81
N GLY A 4 -9.39 23.93 10.67
CA GLY A 4 -8.31 23.00 10.44
C GLY A 4 -8.47 22.17 9.18
N MET A 5 -7.33 21.79 8.58
CA MET A 5 -7.29 20.75 7.55
C MET A 5 -7.94 19.49 8.11
N GLU A 6 -9.19 19.28 7.73
CA GLU A 6 -9.97 18.07 7.92
C GLU A 6 -9.07 16.88 7.63
N GLY A 7 -8.88 16.04 8.64
CA GLY A 7 -8.32 14.72 8.48
C GLY A 7 -9.15 14.01 7.42
N ARG A 8 -8.64 14.00 6.18
CA ARG A 8 -9.18 13.17 5.11
C ARG A 8 -9.23 11.78 5.66
N VAL A 9 -10.43 11.34 6.03
CA VAL A 9 -10.76 9.94 6.27
C VAL A 9 -10.23 9.24 5.03
N ARG A 10 -9.09 8.56 5.16
CA ARG A 10 -8.47 7.81 4.06
C ARG A 10 -9.50 6.75 3.70
N ALA A 11 -10.38 7.06 2.76
CA ALA A 11 -11.43 6.16 2.34
C ALA A 11 -10.76 4.86 1.92
N ARG A 12 -11.15 3.75 2.56
CA ARG A 12 -10.62 2.45 2.18
C ARG A 12 -10.97 2.25 0.71
N LEU A 13 -9.94 2.00 -0.09
CA LEU A 13 -10.15 1.59 -1.48
C LEU A 13 -11.10 0.38 -1.52
N PRO A 14 -11.96 0.29 -2.55
CA PRO A 14 -12.67 -0.94 -2.89
C PRO A 14 -11.68 -2.11 -2.97
N GLN A 15 -12.17 -3.32 -2.67
CA GLN A 15 -11.33 -4.52 -2.59
C GLN A 15 -10.51 -4.75 -3.87
N ASP A 16 -11.11 -4.55 -5.04
CA ASP A 16 -10.44 -4.75 -6.33
C ASP A 16 -9.32 -3.73 -6.56
N ALA A 17 -9.58 -2.45 -6.29
CA ALA A 17 -8.57 -1.40 -6.40
C ALA A 17 -7.41 -1.63 -5.40
N ARG A 18 -7.70 -2.15 -4.20
CA ARG A 18 -6.67 -2.55 -3.24
C ARG A 18 -5.85 -3.74 -3.73
N ARG A 19 -6.50 -4.71 -4.38
CA ARG A 19 -5.82 -5.87 -4.98
C ARG A 19 -4.86 -5.43 -6.08
N GLU A 20 -5.29 -4.56 -6.99
CA GLU A 20 -4.43 -4.00 -8.03
C GLU A 20 -3.24 -3.26 -7.45
N GLN A 21 -3.48 -2.36 -6.48
CA GLN A 21 -2.43 -1.64 -5.77
C GLN A 21 -1.35 -2.56 -5.17
N LEU A 22 -1.77 -3.68 -4.55
CA LEU A 22 -0.85 -4.66 -3.97
C LEU A 22 -0.07 -5.43 -5.04
N ILE A 23 -0.70 -5.74 -6.18
CA ILE A 23 -0.03 -6.41 -7.31
C ILE A 23 1.06 -5.51 -7.89
N ASP A 24 0.76 -4.24 -8.13
CA ASP A 24 1.72 -3.28 -8.68
C ASP A 24 2.91 -3.07 -7.73
N ALA A 25 2.64 -2.95 -6.43
CA ALA A 25 3.67 -2.86 -5.41
C ALA A 25 4.51 -4.14 -5.34
N ALA A 26 3.92 -5.31 -5.52
CA ALA A 26 4.65 -6.58 -5.53
C ALA A 26 5.55 -6.71 -6.78
N ILE A 27 5.06 -6.34 -7.96
CA ILE A 27 5.85 -6.30 -9.19
C ILE A 27 7.07 -5.39 -9.01
N THR A 28 6.85 -4.19 -8.46
CA THR A 28 7.93 -3.23 -8.16
C THR A 28 8.94 -3.82 -7.18
N ALA A 29 8.47 -4.43 -6.08
CA ALA A 29 9.35 -5.05 -5.08
C ALA A 29 10.22 -6.16 -5.69
N ILE A 30 9.65 -6.99 -6.57
CA ILE A 30 10.38 -8.05 -7.26
C ILE A 30 11.41 -7.46 -8.21
N ALA A 31 11.05 -6.42 -8.97
CA ALA A 31 11.95 -5.76 -9.90
C ALA A 31 13.16 -5.11 -9.19
N GLU A 32 12.93 -4.50 -8.02
CA GLU A 32 13.97 -3.78 -7.27
C GLU A 32 14.85 -4.69 -6.39
N HIS A 33 14.33 -5.83 -5.94
CA HIS A 33 15.01 -6.64 -4.92
C HIS A 33 15.22 -8.11 -5.30
N GLY A 34 14.59 -8.58 -6.37
CA GLY A 34 14.49 -9.99 -6.73
C GLY A 34 13.49 -10.74 -5.84
N LEU A 35 12.90 -11.80 -6.38
CA LEU A 35 11.81 -12.55 -5.73
C LEU A 35 12.18 -13.06 -4.32
N SER A 36 13.40 -13.56 -4.12
CA SER A 36 13.85 -14.12 -2.84
C SER A 36 13.96 -13.09 -1.71
N ASN A 37 14.05 -11.80 -2.00
CA ASN A 37 14.18 -10.73 -1.00
C ASN A 37 12.89 -9.94 -0.79
N VAL A 38 11.80 -10.31 -1.47
CA VAL A 38 10.50 -9.67 -1.29
C VAL A 38 9.85 -10.14 0.00
N THR A 39 9.31 -9.19 0.77
CA THR A 39 8.56 -9.45 2.00
C THR A 39 7.26 -8.67 1.99
N LEU A 40 6.29 -9.14 2.78
CA LEU A 40 5.00 -8.46 2.91
C LEU A 40 5.15 -7.00 3.35
N SER A 41 6.09 -6.71 4.27
CA SER A 41 6.37 -5.36 4.75
C SER A 41 6.92 -4.44 3.65
N LYS A 42 7.73 -4.97 2.72
CA LYS A 42 8.24 -4.21 1.56
C LYS A 42 7.11 -3.88 0.61
N VAL A 43 6.28 -4.88 0.27
CA VAL A 43 5.10 -4.67 -0.60
C VAL A 43 4.12 -3.68 0.03
N ALA A 44 3.82 -3.81 1.31
CA ALA A 44 2.96 -2.88 2.04
C ALA A 44 3.51 -1.44 1.98
N SER A 45 4.81 -1.26 2.25
CA SER A 45 5.44 0.05 2.22
C SER A 45 5.36 0.70 0.83
N LEU A 46 5.63 -0.08 -0.23
CA LEU A 46 5.52 0.38 -1.62
C LEU A 46 4.07 0.71 -2.02
N ALA A 47 3.09 -0.02 -1.48
CA ALA A 47 1.67 0.29 -1.64
C ALA A 47 1.20 1.47 -0.78
N GLY A 48 2.05 2.09 0.06
CA GLY A 48 1.62 3.12 1.01
C GLY A 48 0.69 2.59 2.11
N LEU A 49 0.81 1.30 2.41
CA LEU A 49 0.04 0.59 3.41
C LEU A 49 0.93 0.17 4.60
N THR A 50 0.32 -0.07 5.74
CA THR A 50 0.97 -0.77 6.85
C THR A 50 0.75 -2.27 6.68
N ALA A 51 1.67 -3.09 7.17
CA ALA A 51 1.58 -4.56 7.02
C ALA A 51 0.24 -5.13 7.55
N GLY A 52 -0.31 -4.54 8.62
CA GLY A 52 -1.61 -4.94 9.18
C GLY A 52 -2.83 -4.61 8.31
N MET A 53 -2.69 -3.80 7.25
CA MET A 53 -3.77 -3.45 6.32
C MET A 53 -3.81 -4.33 5.07
N VAL A 54 -2.85 -5.24 4.91
CA VAL A 54 -2.70 -6.09 3.72
C VAL A 54 -3.54 -7.38 3.82
N ASN A 55 -4.04 -7.72 5.01
CA ASN A 55 -4.85 -8.91 5.28
C ASN A 55 -6.35 -8.66 5.11
#